data_AF-A0A1M6MLV2-F1
#
_entry.id   AF-A0A1M6MLV2-F1
#
_cell.length_a   1.000
_cell.length_b   1.000
_cell.length_c   1.000
_cell.angle_alpha   90.00
_cell.angle_beta   90.00
_cell.angle_gamma   90.00
#
_symmetry.space_group_name_H-M   'P 1'
#
loop_
_entity.id
_entity.type
_entity.pdbx_description
1 polymer ?
#
loop_
_entity_poly.entity_id
_entity_poly.type
_entity_poly.pdbx_seq_one_letter_code
_entity_poly.pdbx_strand_id
1 'polypeptide(L)'
;MNGITNDYTNKVDERPSDEYEKFLEALKDHFNILSKKENVKLFTTNATNLYDIFLDNLPEEARKNYTCRACKNFVERFGGLVFIKENGDVESAIWGKVPLFFTPSVNVIIDKILNSRVTGVFISDNEILGKPITGVWQHISVQLPSHMVSTSRLRNQSQLMAEKAEDYNILISAINKYPVEAVNQAITLLKTDSLYRSEKCLGVAEWFKDIHNKISCINDSRKKNNVLWLAVAMAPTGFCHISSNMIGTLLDDIVDGLPFESVSKRFAEKMSPLQ
;
A
#
# COMPACT_ATOMS: atom_id res chain seq x y z
N MET A 1 -45.30 38.36 -28.57
CA MET A 1 -44.19 38.49 -27.61
C MET A 1 -44.75 38.18 -26.23
N ASN A 2 -44.70 36.92 -25.81
CA ASN A 2 -45.09 36.52 -24.45
C ASN A 2 -43.81 36.19 -23.70
N GLY A 3 -43.40 37.12 -22.82
CA GLY A 3 -42.27 36.93 -21.91
C GLY A 3 -42.70 36.01 -20.78
N ILE A 4 -42.14 34.80 -20.74
CA ILE A 4 -42.23 33.91 -19.60
C ILE A 4 -41.09 34.30 -18.65
N THR A 5 -41.42 35.01 -17.58
CA THR A 5 -40.52 35.22 -16.44
C THR A 5 -40.38 33.90 -15.70
N ASN A 6 -39.22 33.26 -15.85
CA ASN A 6 -38.88 32.01 -15.19
C ASN A 6 -38.44 32.33 -13.76
N ASP A 7 -39.38 32.22 -12.83
CA ASP A 7 -39.18 32.44 -11.40
C ASP A 7 -38.46 31.21 -10.81
N TYR A 8 -37.13 31.17 -10.96
CA TYR A 8 -36.30 30.21 -10.24
C TYR A 8 -36.24 30.65 -8.78
N THR A 9 -37.27 30.24 -8.04
CA THR A 9 -37.25 30.22 -6.58
C THR A 9 -36.03 29.44 -6.12
N ASN A 10 -35.04 30.17 -5.60
CA ASN A 10 -33.98 29.65 -4.75
C ASN A 10 -34.65 28.97 -3.55
N LYS A 11 -34.91 27.66 -3.66
CA LYS A 11 -35.05 26.82 -2.48
C LYS A 11 -33.68 26.79 -1.81
N VAL A 12 -33.51 27.66 -0.83
CA VAL A 12 -32.45 27.57 0.18
C VAL A 12 -32.48 26.12 0.67
N ASP A 13 -31.36 25.42 0.49
CA ASP A 13 -31.17 24.06 0.98
C ASP A 13 -31.50 24.04 2.47
N GLU A 14 -32.62 23.43 2.86
CA GLU A 14 -32.93 23.06 4.25
C GLU A 14 -32.05 21.89 4.69
N ARG A 15 -30.78 21.85 4.26
CA ARG A 15 -29.84 20.89 4.82
C ARG A 15 -29.56 21.32 6.25
N PRO A 16 -29.49 20.37 7.20
CA PRO A 16 -28.79 20.63 8.44
C PRO A 16 -27.43 21.24 8.09
N SER A 17 -26.93 22.13 8.94
CA SER A 17 -25.56 22.67 8.89
C SER A 17 -24.52 21.53 9.04
N ASP A 18 -24.50 20.59 8.10
CA ASP A 18 -23.68 19.38 8.09
C ASP A 18 -22.26 19.69 7.63
N GLU A 19 -22.04 20.86 7.01
CA GLU A 19 -20.76 21.33 6.53
C GLU A 19 -20.13 20.35 5.53
N TYR A 20 -20.94 19.74 4.66
CA TYR A 20 -20.49 18.72 3.71
C TYR A 20 -19.33 19.17 2.81
N GLU A 21 -19.29 20.44 2.37
CA GLU A 21 -18.16 20.96 1.60
C GLU A 21 -16.85 20.92 2.40
N LYS A 22 -16.90 21.30 3.69
CA LYS A 22 -15.73 21.20 4.58
C LYS A 22 -15.37 19.76 4.89
N PHE A 23 -16.33 18.84 4.90
CA PHE A 23 -16.04 17.41 4.97
C PHE A 23 -15.25 16.94 3.75
N LEU A 24 -15.65 17.32 2.54
CA LEU A 24 -14.90 16.98 1.32
C LEU A 24 -13.49 17.58 1.33
N GLU A 25 -13.34 18.83 1.77
CA GLU A 25 -12.04 19.50 1.92
C GLU A 25 -11.15 18.77 2.93
N ALA A 26 -11.69 18.43 4.11
CA ALA A 26 -10.97 17.73 5.16
C ALA A 26 -10.41 16.37 4.71
N LEU A 27 -11.18 15.59 3.94
CA LEU A 27 -10.71 14.32 3.39
C LEU A 27 -9.59 14.51 2.36
N LYS A 28 -9.72 15.52 1.49
CA LYS A 28 -8.68 15.85 0.50
C LYS A 28 -7.40 16.31 1.17
N ASP A 29 -7.50 17.19 2.17
CA ASP A 29 -6.34 17.71 2.91
C ASP A 29 -5.63 16.60 3.66
N HIS A 30 -6.37 15.75 4.37
CA HIS A 30 -5.82 14.58 5.05
C HIS A 30 -5.03 13.69 4.08
N PHE A 31 -5.65 13.32 2.95
CA PHE A 31 -5.00 12.51 1.94
C PHE A 31 -3.74 13.19 1.38
N ASN A 32 -3.84 14.47 1.00
CA ASN A 32 -2.75 15.25 0.41
C ASN A 32 -1.54 15.40 1.35
N ILE A 33 -1.78 15.60 2.65
CA ILE A 33 -0.71 15.71 3.65
C ILE A 33 0.08 14.41 3.74
N LEU A 34 -0.60 13.27 3.72
CA LEU A 34 0.04 11.97 3.83
C LEU A 34 0.70 11.53 2.51
N SER A 35 0.04 11.76 1.37
CA SER A 35 0.51 11.32 0.05
C SER A 35 1.71 12.11 -0.47
N LYS A 36 1.98 13.31 0.07
CA LYS A 36 3.15 14.13 -0.32
C LYS A 36 4.44 13.73 0.38
N LYS A 37 4.39 12.85 1.39
CA LYS A 37 5.59 12.34 2.05
C LYS A 37 6.39 11.48 1.07
N GLU A 38 7.71 11.51 1.18
CA GLU A 38 8.56 10.67 0.32
C GLU A 38 8.31 9.18 0.57
N ASN A 39 8.44 8.39 -0.49
CA ASN A 39 8.40 6.92 -0.43
C ASN A 39 7.11 6.30 0.13
N VAL A 40 5.99 7.03 0.13
CA VAL A 40 4.71 6.48 0.54
C VAL A 40 4.07 5.62 -0.55
N LYS A 41 3.42 4.54 -0.12
CA LYS A 41 2.66 3.61 -0.96
C LYS A 41 1.29 3.38 -0.31
N LEU A 42 0.28 3.13 -1.14
CA LEU A 42 -1.06 2.78 -0.67
C LEU A 42 -1.20 1.26 -0.56
N PHE A 43 -1.98 0.84 0.43
CA PHE A 43 -2.25 -0.57 0.67
C PHE A 43 -3.74 -0.79 0.84
N THR A 44 -4.21 -1.93 0.36
CA THR A 44 -5.57 -2.42 0.57
C THR A 44 -5.67 -3.14 1.91
N THR A 45 -6.87 -3.10 2.49
CA THR A 45 -7.22 -3.91 3.67
C THR A 45 -8.41 -4.80 3.35
N ASN A 46 -8.66 -5.80 4.19
CA ASN A 46 -9.87 -6.61 4.12
C ASN A 46 -11.10 -5.95 4.80
N ALA A 47 -11.07 -4.64 5.02
CA ALA A 47 -12.23 -3.90 5.51
C ALA A 47 -13.32 -3.86 4.42
N THR A 48 -14.54 -4.23 4.78
CA THR A 48 -15.70 -4.33 3.87
C THR A 48 -16.91 -3.65 4.49
N ASN A 49 -17.93 -3.37 3.67
CA ASN A 49 -19.17 -2.69 4.07
C ASN A 49 -18.94 -1.32 4.70
N LEU A 50 -17.89 -0.62 4.26
CA LEU A 50 -17.49 0.65 4.85
C LEU A 50 -18.53 1.74 4.62
N TYR A 51 -19.26 1.70 3.51
CA TYR A 51 -20.28 2.69 3.22
C TYR A 51 -21.54 2.50 4.05
N ASP A 52 -21.93 1.26 4.30
CA ASP A 52 -23.09 0.98 5.14
C ASP A 52 -22.76 1.36 6.60
N ILE A 53 -21.54 1.06 7.08
CA ILE A 53 -21.02 1.57 8.36
C ILE A 53 -21.03 3.11 8.41
N PHE A 54 -20.59 3.76 7.33
CA PHE A 54 -20.61 5.22 7.23
C PHE A 54 -22.03 5.75 7.43
N LEU A 55 -22.99 5.20 6.69
CA LEU A 55 -24.38 5.64 6.68
C LEU A 55 -25.08 5.40 8.02
N ASP A 56 -24.87 4.23 8.62
CA ASP A 56 -25.51 3.81 9.88
C ASP A 56 -25.05 4.62 11.10
N ASN A 57 -23.91 5.31 10.99
CA ASN A 57 -23.35 6.14 12.05
C ASN A 57 -23.52 7.65 11.80
N LEU A 58 -24.32 8.04 10.81
CA LEU A 58 -24.82 9.42 10.68
C LEU A 58 -26.12 9.60 11.47
N PRO A 59 -26.48 10.85 11.83
CA PRO A 59 -27.79 11.18 12.38
C PRO A 59 -28.91 10.60 11.51
N GLU A 60 -29.88 9.95 12.15
CA GLU A 60 -30.89 9.10 11.48
C GLU A 60 -31.68 9.88 10.42
N GLU A 61 -32.06 11.11 10.76
CA GLU A 61 -32.79 12.04 9.92
C GLU A 61 -32.03 12.43 8.64
N ALA A 62 -30.70 12.39 8.65
CA ALA A 62 -29.87 12.83 7.55
C ALA A 62 -29.48 11.70 6.58
N ARG A 63 -29.57 10.43 6.99
CA ARG A 63 -29.07 9.27 6.20
C ARG A 63 -29.60 9.24 4.77
N LYS A 64 -30.88 9.58 4.57
CA LYS A 64 -31.51 9.62 3.24
C LYS A 64 -30.84 10.60 2.28
N ASN A 65 -30.17 11.62 2.78
CA ASN A 65 -29.44 12.62 1.97
C ASN A 65 -28.07 12.09 1.50
N TYR A 66 -27.57 11.01 2.11
CA TYR A 66 -26.23 10.46 1.87
C TYR A 66 -26.23 9.19 1.04
N THR A 67 -27.33 8.83 0.35
CA THR A 67 -27.47 7.59 -0.45
C THR A 67 -26.85 7.67 -1.86
N CYS A 68 -25.85 8.53 -2.06
CA CYS A 68 -25.24 8.77 -3.37
C CYS A 68 -24.41 7.57 -3.86
N ARG A 69 -24.73 7.04 -5.06
CA ARG A 69 -23.99 5.93 -5.67
C ARG A 69 -22.51 6.25 -5.95
N ALA A 70 -22.19 7.50 -6.33
CA ALA A 70 -20.80 7.90 -6.56
C ALA A 70 -19.97 7.83 -5.28
N CYS A 71 -20.52 8.35 -4.16
CA CYS A 71 -19.89 8.25 -2.85
C CYS A 71 -19.80 6.81 -2.35
N LYS A 72 -20.87 6.00 -2.52
CA LYS A 72 -20.84 4.56 -2.19
C LYS A 72 -19.70 3.84 -2.91
N ASN A 73 -19.60 4.02 -4.22
CA ASN A 73 -18.54 3.40 -5.01
C ASN A 73 -17.14 3.87 -4.58
N PHE A 74 -16.97 5.13 -4.20
CA PHE A 74 -15.70 5.63 -3.68
C PHE A 74 -15.35 4.95 -2.35
N VAL A 75 -16.28 4.94 -1.39
CA VAL A 75 -16.05 4.41 -0.05
C VAL A 75 -15.74 2.90 -0.09
N GLU A 76 -16.49 2.12 -0.86
CA GLU A 76 -16.26 0.68 -0.95
C GLU A 76 -14.94 0.33 -1.66
N ARG A 77 -14.47 1.15 -2.60
CA ARG A 77 -13.24 0.86 -3.35
C ARG A 77 -11.98 1.42 -2.70
N PHE A 78 -12.07 2.61 -2.11
CA PHE A 78 -10.92 3.38 -1.67
C PHE A 78 -10.97 3.73 -0.19
N GLY A 79 -12.14 3.64 0.45
CA GLY A 79 -12.29 3.95 1.87
C GLY A 79 -11.44 3.06 2.77
N GLY A 80 -11.15 1.81 2.35
CA GLY A 80 -10.32 0.88 3.12
C GLY A 80 -8.81 1.01 2.92
N LEU A 81 -8.35 2.02 2.18
CA LEU A 81 -6.94 2.20 1.89
C LEU A 81 -6.18 2.75 3.11
N VAL A 82 -4.94 2.29 3.27
CA VAL A 82 -4.03 2.72 4.34
C VAL A 82 -2.64 3.05 3.82
N PHE A 83 -1.92 3.86 4.59
CA PHE A 83 -0.47 3.95 4.55
C PHE A 83 0.14 3.06 5.64
N ILE A 84 1.34 2.54 5.39
CA ILE A 84 2.11 1.77 6.37
C ILE A 84 3.34 2.59 6.76
N LYS A 85 3.54 2.77 8.07
CA LYS A 85 4.74 3.41 8.66
C LYS A 85 5.87 2.40 8.76
N GLU A 86 7.11 2.88 8.90
CA GLU A 86 8.30 2.01 8.95
C GLU A 86 8.26 0.96 10.08
N ASN A 87 7.59 1.27 11.19
CA ASN A 87 7.42 0.37 12.32
C ASN A 87 6.26 -0.64 12.15
N GLY A 88 5.58 -0.63 11.01
CA GLY A 88 4.44 -1.48 10.69
C GLY A 88 3.07 -0.96 11.17
N ASP A 89 3.01 0.20 11.81
CA ASP A 89 1.74 0.86 12.11
C ASP A 89 1.04 1.30 10.83
N VAL A 90 -0.30 1.24 10.85
CA VAL A 90 -1.14 1.68 9.73
C VAL A 90 -1.83 2.98 10.07
N GLU A 91 -2.04 3.81 9.05
CA GLU A 91 -2.82 5.04 9.12
C GLU A 91 -3.81 5.07 7.97
N SER A 92 -5.06 5.45 8.25
CA SER A 92 -6.10 5.58 7.23
C SER A 92 -5.66 6.57 6.16
N ALA A 93 -5.76 6.17 4.89
CA ALA A 93 -5.38 7.04 3.78
C ALA A 93 -6.43 8.13 3.53
N ILE A 94 -7.72 7.77 3.63
CA ILE A 94 -8.83 8.65 3.27
C ILE A 94 -9.35 9.44 4.47
N TRP A 95 -9.55 8.75 5.58
CA TRP A 95 -10.30 9.27 6.73
C TRP A 95 -9.37 9.87 7.78
N GLY A 96 -9.68 11.09 8.21
CA GLY A 96 -8.96 11.82 9.23
C GLY A 96 -9.90 12.71 10.06
N LYS A 97 -9.43 13.88 10.50
CA LYS A 97 -10.26 14.84 11.25
C LYS A 97 -11.30 15.47 10.31
N VAL A 98 -12.57 15.45 10.72
CA VAL A 98 -13.71 15.95 9.92
C VAL A 98 -14.63 16.84 10.77
N PRO A 99 -15.62 17.55 10.19
CA PRO A 99 -16.63 18.27 10.95
C PRO A 99 -17.37 17.38 11.96
N LEU A 100 -17.90 17.98 13.03
CA LEU A 100 -18.55 17.25 14.14
C LEU A 100 -19.68 16.34 13.68
N PHE A 101 -20.45 16.79 12.67
CA PHE A 101 -21.54 16.01 12.07
C PHE A 101 -21.10 14.62 11.57
N PHE A 102 -19.92 14.53 10.94
CA PHE A 102 -19.40 13.28 10.37
C PHE A 102 -18.48 12.50 11.31
N THR A 103 -18.07 13.11 12.43
CA THR A 103 -17.07 12.54 13.33
C THR A 103 -17.43 11.15 13.85
N PRO A 104 -18.68 10.87 14.32
CA PRO A 104 -19.04 9.52 14.78
C PRO A 104 -18.86 8.46 13.69
N SER A 105 -19.35 8.77 12.49
CA SER A 105 -19.27 7.88 11.32
C SER A 105 -17.82 7.62 10.89
N VAL A 106 -17.02 8.68 10.78
CA VAL A 106 -15.62 8.58 10.37
C VAL A 106 -14.78 7.81 11.39
N ASN A 107 -14.99 8.02 12.69
CA ASN A 107 -14.24 7.32 13.73
C ASN A 107 -14.49 5.80 13.68
N VAL A 108 -15.75 5.37 13.51
CA VAL A 108 -16.07 3.93 13.40
C VAL A 108 -15.42 3.29 12.17
N ILE A 109 -15.35 4.03 11.05
CA ILE A 109 -14.65 3.57 9.85
C ILE A 109 -13.13 3.46 10.09
N ILE A 110 -12.52 4.48 10.69
CA ILE A 110 -11.09 4.46 11.04
C ILE A 110 -10.81 3.25 11.93
N ASP A 111 -11.58 3.04 12.99
CA ASP A 111 -11.42 1.90 13.89
C ASP A 111 -11.55 0.57 13.14
N LYS A 112 -12.53 0.43 12.24
CA LYS A 112 -12.68 -0.77 11.41
C LYS A 112 -11.46 -1.03 10.54
N ILE A 113 -10.92 0.01 9.89
CA ILE A 113 -9.75 -0.09 9.00
C ILE A 113 -8.49 -0.43 9.80
N LEU A 114 -8.27 0.27 10.92
CA LEU A 114 -7.11 0.05 11.80
C LEU A 114 -7.15 -1.32 12.48
N ASN A 115 -8.30 -2.00 12.51
CA ASN A 115 -8.44 -3.40 12.95
C ASN A 115 -8.45 -4.44 11.80
N SER A 116 -8.39 -3.99 10.54
CA SER A 116 -8.43 -4.86 9.34
C SER A 116 -7.04 -5.23 8.83
N ARG A 117 -6.86 -6.47 8.35
CA ARG A 117 -5.56 -6.94 7.85
C ARG A 117 -5.23 -6.25 6.53
N VAL A 118 -3.96 -5.85 6.36
CA VAL A 118 -3.45 -5.43 5.06
C VAL A 118 -3.41 -6.64 4.13
N THR A 119 -3.93 -6.47 2.91
CA THR A 119 -4.11 -7.55 1.94
C THR A 119 -3.26 -7.40 0.70
N GLY A 120 -2.68 -6.21 0.45
CA GLY A 120 -1.79 -6.01 -0.68
C GLY A 120 -1.52 -4.56 -1.00
N VAL A 121 -0.63 -4.33 -1.96
CA VAL A 121 -0.30 -3.00 -2.49
C VAL A 121 -1.46 -2.51 -3.38
N PHE A 122 -1.86 -1.26 -3.22
CA PHE A 122 -2.82 -0.61 -4.10
C PHE A 122 -2.07 0.21 -5.16
N ILE A 123 -2.45 0.03 -6.43
CA ILE A 123 -1.87 0.72 -7.57
C ILE A 123 -3.00 1.26 -8.45
N SER A 124 -2.89 2.52 -8.88
CA SER A 124 -3.84 3.20 -9.77
C SER A 124 -3.10 3.83 -10.93
N ASP A 125 -3.66 3.78 -12.14
CA ASP A 125 -3.30 4.59 -13.31
C ASP A 125 -4.11 5.88 -13.42
N ASN A 126 -5.13 6.04 -12.58
CA ASN A 126 -5.95 7.24 -12.55
C ASN A 126 -5.42 8.20 -11.49
N GLU A 127 -5.18 9.44 -11.90
CA GLU A 127 -4.80 10.52 -10.98
C GLU A 127 -5.93 10.87 -10.01
N ILE A 128 -7.18 10.73 -10.43
CA ILE A 128 -8.34 11.01 -9.57
C ILE A 128 -8.96 9.68 -9.13
N LEU A 129 -9.03 9.46 -7.82
CA LEU A 129 -9.80 8.37 -7.23
C LEU A 129 -11.22 8.87 -6.93
N GLY A 130 -12.20 8.23 -7.54
CA GLY A 130 -13.61 8.61 -7.44
C GLY A 130 -14.09 9.44 -8.62
N LYS A 131 -15.26 10.05 -8.46
CA LYS A 131 -15.86 10.92 -9.48
C LYS A 131 -16.22 12.24 -8.82
N PRO A 132 -15.38 13.29 -8.90
CA PRO A 132 -15.51 14.49 -8.08
C PRO A 132 -16.83 15.24 -8.31
N ILE A 133 -17.35 15.23 -9.55
CA ILE A 133 -18.56 15.98 -9.92
C ILE A 133 -19.47 15.11 -10.80
N THR A 134 -20.78 15.15 -10.53
CA THR A 134 -21.83 14.70 -11.45
C THR A 134 -22.92 15.76 -11.58
N GLY A 135 -22.99 16.43 -12.73
CA GLY A 135 -23.88 17.57 -12.90
C GLY A 135 -23.49 18.70 -11.95
N VAL A 136 -24.38 19.08 -11.05
CA VAL A 136 -24.14 20.11 -10.01
C VAL A 136 -23.62 19.52 -8.68
N TRP A 137 -23.58 18.20 -8.55
CA TRP A 137 -23.26 17.53 -7.29
C TRP A 137 -21.77 17.27 -7.15
N GLN A 138 -21.22 17.63 -5.98
CA GLN A 138 -19.85 17.29 -5.58
C GLN A 138 -19.84 16.00 -4.76
N HIS A 139 -18.82 15.17 -4.98
CA HIS A 139 -18.70 13.85 -4.35
C HIS A 139 -17.33 13.66 -3.70
N ILE A 140 -17.25 12.61 -2.88
CA ILE A 140 -15.98 12.19 -2.28
C ILE A 140 -15.02 11.74 -3.39
N SER A 141 -13.83 12.32 -3.38
CA SER A 141 -12.74 12.01 -4.30
C SER A 141 -11.43 12.54 -3.74
N VAL A 142 -10.32 11.90 -4.10
CA VAL A 142 -8.96 12.36 -3.78
C VAL A 142 -8.10 12.35 -5.05
N GLN A 143 -7.06 13.18 -5.07
CA GLN A 143 -6.11 13.25 -6.18
C GLN A 143 -4.79 12.60 -5.75
N LEU A 144 -4.35 11.59 -6.50
CA LEU A 144 -3.04 10.99 -6.34
C LEU A 144 -1.96 11.93 -6.86
N PRO A 145 -0.87 12.14 -6.11
CA PRO A 145 0.34 12.73 -6.66
C PRO A 145 0.85 11.93 -7.86
N SER A 146 1.45 12.61 -8.85
CA SER A 146 1.95 12.00 -10.08
C SER A 146 2.91 10.82 -9.85
N HIS A 147 3.72 10.86 -8.78
CA HIS A 147 4.66 9.79 -8.43
C HIS A 147 3.99 8.51 -7.89
N MET A 148 2.70 8.57 -7.51
CA MET A 148 1.90 7.42 -7.07
C MET A 148 1.04 6.83 -8.19
N VAL A 149 0.92 7.54 -9.32
CA VAL A 149 0.17 7.07 -10.49
C VAL A 149 1.07 6.15 -11.32
N SER A 150 0.58 4.95 -11.59
CA SER A 150 1.27 3.98 -12.42
C SER A 150 1.30 4.44 -13.88
N THR A 151 2.49 4.43 -14.47
CA THR A 151 2.74 4.77 -15.88
C THR A 151 2.98 3.53 -16.75
N SER A 152 2.79 2.33 -16.19
CA SER A 152 2.99 1.06 -16.90
C SER A 152 2.11 0.97 -18.14
N ARG A 153 2.74 0.73 -19.30
CA ARG A 153 2.05 0.45 -20.57
C ARG A 153 1.93 -1.04 -20.89
N LEU A 154 2.69 -1.88 -20.21
CA LEU A 154 2.79 -3.31 -20.48
C LEU A 154 1.81 -4.14 -19.64
N ARG A 155 1.46 -3.64 -18.45
CA ARG A 155 0.62 -4.34 -17.47
C ARG A 155 -0.43 -3.40 -16.94
N ASN A 156 -1.65 -3.90 -16.79
CA ASN A 156 -2.73 -3.17 -16.13
C ASN A 156 -2.58 -3.22 -14.59
N GLN A 157 -3.37 -2.42 -13.87
CA GLN A 157 -3.23 -2.32 -12.41
C GLN A 157 -3.47 -3.64 -11.67
N SER A 158 -4.44 -4.44 -12.13
CA SER A 158 -4.72 -5.75 -11.51
C SER A 158 -3.53 -6.71 -11.63
N GLN A 159 -2.83 -6.69 -12.77
CA GLN A 159 -1.63 -7.48 -12.98
C GLN A 159 -0.47 -6.99 -12.10
N LEU A 160 -0.25 -5.68 -12.00
CA LEU A 160 0.80 -5.13 -11.14
C LEU A 160 0.54 -5.44 -9.65
N MET A 161 -0.71 -5.35 -9.21
CA MET A 161 -1.09 -5.70 -7.84
C MET A 161 -0.95 -7.21 -7.58
N ALA A 162 -1.28 -8.06 -8.56
CA ALA A 162 -1.08 -9.50 -8.46
C ALA A 162 0.40 -9.88 -8.40
N GLU A 163 1.26 -9.23 -9.18
CA GLU A 163 2.72 -9.39 -9.10
C GLU A 163 3.24 -9.00 -7.72
N LYS A 164 2.74 -7.90 -7.14
CA LYS A 164 3.10 -7.51 -5.77
C LYS A 164 2.61 -8.50 -4.72
N ALA A 165 1.46 -9.15 -4.94
CA ALA A 165 1.01 -10.21 -4.05
C ALA A 165 1.91 -11.45 -4.14
N GLU A 166 2.38 -11.80 -5.34
CA GLU A 166 3.31 -12.90 -5.53
C GLU A 166 4.69 -12.60 -4.94
N ASP A 167 5.22 -11.39 -5.17
CA ASP A 167 6.45 -10.89 -4.55
C ASP A 167 6.43 -11.06 -3.02
N TYR A 168 5.28 -10.78 -2.40
CA TYR A 168 5.07 -10.95 -0.96
C TYR A 168 5.17 -12.40 -0.50
N ASN A 169 4.54 -13.33 -1.24
CA ASN A 169 4.63 -14.76 -0.94
C ASN A 169 6.06 -15.27 -1.06
N ILE A 170 6.77 -14.87 -2.12
CA ILE A 170 8.16 -15.25 -2.36
C ILE A 170 9.06 -14.69 -1.25
N LEU A 171 8.89 -13.44 -0.86
CA LEU A 171 9.67 -12.81 0.21
C LEU A 171 9.45 -13.52 1.55
N ILE A 172 8.20 -13.82 1.93
CA ILE A 172 7.91 -14.55 3.17
C ILE A 172 8.56 -15.93 3.16
N SER A 173 8.44 -16.65 2.04
CA SER A 173 9.07 -17.96 1.90
C SER A 173 10.59 -17.86 2.08
N ALA A 174 11.22 -16.82 1.53
CA ALA A 174 12.66 -16.58 1.70
C ALA A 174 13.03 -16.24 3.16
N ILE A 175 12.27 -15.36 3.82
CA ILE A 175 12.48 -15.00 5.24
C ILE A 175 12.41 -16.23 6.15
N ASN A 176 11.48 -17.15 5.88
CA ASN A 176 11.35 -18.38 6.67
C ASN A 176 12.43 -19.41 6.35
N LYS A 177 12.92 -19.43 5.10
CA LYS A 177 13.93 -20.38 4.63
C LYS A 177 15.35 -20.01 5.09
N TYR A 178 15.68 -18.72 5.06
CA TYR A 178 17.04 -18.23 5.27
C TYR A 178 17.18 -17.50 6.60
N PRO A 179 17.87 -18.06 7.60
CA PRO A 179 18.11 -17.38 8.86
C PRO A 179 19.08 -16.19 8.68
N VAL A 180 18.96 -15.17 9.54
CA VAL A 180 19.74 -13.93 9.42
C VAL A 180 21.25 -14.18 9.52
N GLU A 181 21.66 -15.21 10.24
CA GLU A 181 23.05 -15.67 10.38
C GLU A 181 23.62 -16.10 9.03
N ALA A 182 22.86 -16.86 8.23
CA ALA A 182 23.26 -17.26 6.88
C ALA A 182 23.37 -16.05 5.95
N VAL A 183 22.45 -15.08 6.07
CA VAL A 183 22.50 -13.83 5.31
C VAL A 183 23.74 -13.00 5.68
N ASN A 184 24.09 -12.93 6.96
CA ASN A 184 25.30 -12.25 7.43
C ASN A 184 26.57 -12.91 6.88
N GLN A 185 26.64 -14.24 6.89
CA GLN A 185 27.75 -14.99 6.30
C GLN A 185 27.86 -14.74 4.79
N ALA A 186 26.74 -14.75 4.07
CA ALA A 186 26.71 -14.46 2.63
C ALA A 186 27.26 -13.06 2.32
N ILE A 187 26.82 -12.03 3.08
CA ILE A 187 27.31 -10.66 2.90
C ILE A 187 28.82 -10.58 3.16
N THR A 188 29.33 -11.26 4.19
CA THR A 188 30.78 -11.31 4.45
C THR A 188 31.54 -11.90 3.26
N LEU A 189 31.08 -13.03 2.71
CA LEU A 189 31.72 -13.66 1.54
C LEU A 189 31.69 -12.77 0.29
N LEU A 190 30.58 -12.04 0.09
CA LEU A 190 30.42 -11.12 -1.04
C LEU A 190 31.31 -9.88 -0.89
N LYS A 191 31.55 -9.38 0.33
CA LYS A 191 32.39 -8.20 0.59
C LYS A 191 33.89 -8.47 0.52
N THR A 192 34.32 -9.71 0.71
CA THR A 192 35.75 -10.06 0.64
C THR A 192 36.27 -10.25 -0.80
N ASP A 193 35.44 -9.99 -1.82
CA ASP A 193 35.73 -10.27 -3.26
C ASP A 193 36.24 -11.70 -3.52
N SER A 194 35.91 -12.61 -2.60
CA SER A 194 36.30 -14.01 -2.64
C SER A 194 35.45 -14.83 -3.63
N LEU A 195 34.39 -14.22 -4.18
CA LEU A 195 33.44 -14.80 -5.11
C LEU A 195 33.43 -14.02 -6.43
N TYR A 196 33.38 -14.74 -7.55
CA TYR A 196 33.37 -14.15 -8.88
C TYR A 196 32.11 -13.28 -9.13
N ARG A 197 32.31 -11.99 -9.44
CA ARG A 197 31.22 -11.01 -9.70
C ARG A 197 30.25 -10.84 -8.51
N SER A 198 30.77 -10.88 -7.30
CA SER A 198 30.07 -10.70 -6.02
C SER A 198 29.24 -9.41 -5.96
N GLU A 199 29.68 -8.34 -6.61
CA GLU A 199 29.05 -7.02 -6.60
C GLU A 199 27.60 -7.04 -7.10
N LYS A 200 27.25 -8.00 -7.98
CA LYS A 200 25.89 -8.13 -8.53
C LYS A 200 24.86 -8.64 -7.53
N CYS A 201 25.31 -9.31 -6.46
CA CYS A 201 24.42 -9.91 -5.47
C CYS A 201 24.40 -9.13 -4.15
N LEU A 202 25.41 -8.28 -3.90
CA LEU A 202 25.59 -7.60 -2.62
C LEU A 202 24.39 -6.71 -2.25
N GLY A 203 23.89 -5.90 -3.19
CA GLY A 203 22.75 -5.01 -2.92
C GLY A 203 21.46 -5.76 -2.52
N VAL A 204 21.22 -6.93 -3.12
CA VAL A 204 20.06 -7.78 -2.76
C VAL A 204 20.24 -8.39 -1.38
N ALA A 205 21.45 -8.86 -1.06
CA ALA A 205 21.77 -9.45 0.23
C ALA A 205 21.65 -8.43 1.38
N GLU A 206 22.16 -7.20 1.19
CA GLU A 206 22.05 -6.11 2.17
C GLU A 206 20.60 -5.68 2.38
N TRP A 207 19.83 -5.52 1.30
CA TRP A 207 18.39 -5.24 1.39
C TRP A 207 17.62 -6.34 2.15
N PHE A 208 17.94 -7.60 1.89
CA PHE A 208 17.30 -8.73 2.57
C PHE A 208 17.65 -8.78 4.06
N LYS A 209 18.92 -8.50 4.42
CA LYS A 209 19.35 -8.35 5.81
C LYS A 209 18.60 -7.21 6.52
N ASP A 210 18.41 -6.07 5.85
CA ASP A 210 17.69 -4.94 6.43
C ASP A 210 16.24 -5.31 6.76
N ILE A 211 15.59 -6.15 5.94
CA ILE A 211 14.26 -6.67 6.23
C ILE A 211 14.28 -7.56 7.48
N HIS A 212 15.21 -8.51 7.59
CA HIS A 212 15.38 -9.34 8.78
C HIS A 212 15.53 -8.49 10.05
N ASN A 213 16.37 -7.45 10.01
CA ASN A 213 16.58 -6.54 11.13
C ASN A 213 15.32 -5.74 11.49
N LYS A 214 14.56 -5.27 10.49
CA LYS A 214 13.32 -4.53 10.73
C LYS A 214 12.27 -5.42 11.41
N ILE A 215 12.08 -6.65 10.94
CA ILE A 215 11.05 -7.55 11.48
C ILE A 215 11.46 -8.20 12.81
N SER A 216 12.76 -8.32 13.12
CA SER A 216 13.23 -8.88 14.40
C SER A 216 12.96 -7.95 15.57
N CYS A 217 12.96 -6.64 15.35
CA CYS A 217 12.64 -5.61 16.35
C CYS A 217 11.14 -5.47 16.66
N ILE A 218 10.27 -6.19 15.96
CA ILE A 218 8.82 -6.09 16.09
C ILE A 218 8.30 -7.37 16.75
N ASN A 219 7.46 -7.24 17.78
CA ASN A 219 6.84 -8.42 18.42
C ASN A 219 5.46 -8.75 17.83
N ASP A 220 4.74 -7.75 17.36
CA ASP A 220 3.40 -7.90 16.80
C ASP A 220 3.45 -8.50 15.39
N SER A 221 2.82 -9.66 15.21
CA SER A 221 2.79 -10.39 13.92
C SER A 221 2.11 -9.59 12.80
N ARG A 222 1.08 -8.79 13.12
CA ARG A 222 0.38 -7.96 12.15
C ARG A 222 1.27 -6.81 11.69
N LYS A 223 2.00 -6.17 12.61
CA LYS A 223 2.99 -5.15 12.24
C LYS A 223 4.13 -5.73 11.40
N LYS A 224 4.62 -6.93 11.70
CA LYS A 224 5.60 -7.63 10.83
C LYS A 224 5.07 -7.80 9.42
N ASN A 225 3.84 -8.31 9.28
CA ASN A 225 3.21 -8.49 7.98
C ASN A 225 3.07 -7.16 7.21
N ASN A 226 2.74 -6.07 7.90
CA ASN A 226 2.67 -4.74 7.31
C ASN A 226 4.05 -4.27 6.83
N VAL A 227 5.11 -4.46 7.62
CA VAL A 227 6.49 -4.13 7.21
C VAL A 227 6.93 -4.94 5.99
N LEU A 228 6.54 -6.22 5.90
CA LEU A 228 6.83 -7.04 4.72
C LEU A 228 6.10 -6.54 3.48
N TRP A 229 4.83 -6.14 3.61
CA TRP A 229 4.10 -5.48 2.51
C TRP A 229 4.78 -4.18 2.08
N LEU A 230 5.22 -3.36 3.05
CA LEU A 230 5.96 -2.13 2.77
C LEU A 230 7.27 -2.42 2.03
N ALA A 231 8.03 -3.43 2.46
CA ALA A 231 9.25 -3.85 1.80
C ALA A 231 9.00 -4.27 0.35
N VAL A 232 7.95 -5.04 0.07
CA VAL A 232 7.55 -5.45 -1.28
C VAL A 232 7.16 -4.27 -2.17
N ALA A 233 6.44 -3.29 -1.61
CA ALA A 233 6.01 -2.10 -2.33
C ALA A 233 7.19 -1.17 -2.70
N MET A 234 8.28 -1.23 -1.91
CA MET A 234 9.50 -0.43 -2.10
C MET A 234 10.65 -1.21 -2.75
N ALA A 235 10.51 -2.52 -2.93
CA ALA A 235 11.56 -3.39 -3.46
C ALA A 235 11.97 -2.96 -4.87
N PRO A 236 13.29 -2.81 -5.13
CA PRO A 236 13.79 -2.73 -6.50
C PRO A 236 13.41 -3.98 -7.31
N THR A 237 13.30 -3.83 -8.62
CA THR A 237 12.93 -4.93 -9.52
C THR A 237 13.83 -6.14 -9.30
N GLY A 238 13.22 -7.31 -9.05
CA GLY A 238 13.93 -8.57 -8.86
C GLY A 238 14.34 -8.88 -7.41
N PHE A 239 14.28 -7.92 -6.48
CA PHE A 239 14.82 -8.09 -5.13
C PHE A 239 14.01 -9.07 -4.26
N CYS A 240 12.70 -9.18 -4.48
CA CYS A 240 11.87 -10.16 -3.76
C CYS A 240 12.20 -11.61 -4.14
N HIS A 241 12.79 -11.87 -5.32
CA HIS A 241 13.08 -13.22 -5.83
C HIS A 241 14.38 -13.82 -5.28
N ILE A 242 14.61 -13.69 -3.97
CA ILE A 242 15.84 -14.14 -3.28
C ILE A 242 16.18 -15.59 -3.63
N SER A 243 15.22 -16.50 -3.44
CA SER A 243 15.40 -17.94 -3.62
C SER A 243 15.65 -18.37 -5.06
N SER A 244 15.23 -17.55 -6.03
CA SER A 244 15.33 -17.88 -7.47
C SER A 244 16.55 -17.23 -8.14
N ASN A 245 17.22 -16.32 -7.44
CA ASN A 245 18.39 -15.60 -7.95
C ASN A 245 19.70 -16.23 -7.44
N MET A 246 20.82 -15.69 -7.91
CA MET A 246 22.16 -16.16 -7.52
C MET A 246 22.42 -16.08 -6.01
N ILE A 247 21.84 -15.08 -5.33
CA ILE A 247 21.91 -14.99 -3.87
C ILE A 247 21.26 -16.19 -3.18
N GLY A 248 20.15 -16.72 -3.71
CA GLY A 248 19.47 -17.89 -3.16
C GLY A 248 20.34 -19.14 -3.21
N THR A 249 21.13 -19.32 -4.28
CA THR A 249 22.09 -20.43 -4.35
C THR A 249 23.18 -20.30 -3.29
N LEU A 250 23.74 -19.10 -3.11
CA LEU A 250 24.74 -18.86 -2.08
C LEU A 250 24.18 -19.13 -0.68
N LEU A 251 22.96 -18.69 -0.41
CA LEU A 251 22.28 -18.92 0.86
C LEU A 251 21.95 -20.40 1.08
N ASP A 252 21.50 -21.12 0.05
CA ASP A 252 21.28 -22.57 0.12
C ASP A 252 22.58 -23.29 0.48
N ASP A 253 23.68 -22.99 -0.20
CA ASP A 253 24.99 -23.59 0.04
C ASP A 253 25.52 -23.31 1.47
N ILE A 254 25.24 -22.11 2.02
CA ILE A 254 25.59 -21.74 3.40
C ILE A 254 24.71 -22.50 4.41
N VAL A 255 23.40 -22.57 4.17
CA VAL A 255 22.46 -23.28 5.05
C VAL A 255 22.73 -24.78 5.07
N ASP A 256 23.14 -25.35 3.93
CA ASP A 256 23.56 -26.75 3.79
C ASP A 256 24.93 -27.03 4.46
N GLY A 257 25.63 -26.00 4.94
CA GLY A 257 26.90 -26.12 5.64
C GLY A 257 28.07 -26.53 4.73
N LEU A 258 28.00 -26.21 3.44
CA LEU A 258 29.05 -26.58 2.49
C LEU A 258 30.38 -25.85 2.80
N PRO A 259 31.53 -26.51 2.61
CA PRO A 259 32.83 -25.87 2.74
C PRO A 259 33.02 -24.74 1.72
N PHE A 260 33.73 -23.67 2.11
CA PHE A 260 33.93 -22.47 1.29
C PHE A 260 34.41 -22.78 -0.15
N GLU A 261 35.35 -23.72 -0.33
CA GLU A 261 35.83 -24.09 -1.68
C GLU A 261 34.71 -24.60 -2.58
N SER A 262 33.77 -25.37 -2.03
CA SER A 262 32.61 -25.88 -2.77
C SER A 262 31.62 -24.76 -3.11
N VAL A 263 31.37 -23.86 -2.15
CA VAL A 263 30.52 -22.68 -2.35
C VAL A 263 31.09 -21.78 -3.45
N SER A 264 32.38 -21.46 -3.37
CA SER A 264 33.05 -20.60 -4.35
C SER A 264 33.01 -21.18 -5.76
N LYS A 265 33.28 -22.49 -5.90
CA LYS A 265 33.21 -23.19 -7.18
C LYS A 265 31.79 -23.16 -7.78
N ARG A 266 30.77 -23.59 -7.01
CA ARG A 266 29.37 -23.60 -7.47
C ARG A 266 28.87 -22.22 -7.84
N PHE A 267 29.25 -21.21 -7.06
CA PHE A 267 28.91 -19.81 -7.32
C PHE A 267 29.52 -19.34 -8.65
N ALA A 268 30.81 -19.60 -8.88
CA ALA A 268 31.50 -19.24 -10.11
C ALA A 268 30.93 -19.96 -11.35
N GLU A 269 30.59 -21.25 -11.23
CA GLU A 269 29.96 -22.04 -12.30
C GLU A 269 28.62 -21.44 -12.75
N LYS A 270 27.77 -21.02 -11.81
CA LYS A 270 26.48 -20.39 -12.14
C LYS A 270 26.59 -18.93 -12.61
N MET A 271 27.61 -18.19 -12.16
CA MET A 271 27.87 -16.80 -12.59
C MET A 271 28.60 -16.72 -13.93
N SER A 272 29.20 -17.82 -14.38
CA SER A 272 29.82 -17.92 -15.69
C SER A 272 28.73 -17.81 -16.75
N PRO A 273 28.84 -16.87 -17.71
CA PRO A 273 27.89 -16.82 -18.81
C PRO A 273 27.97 -18.16 -19.54
N LEU A 274 26.82 -18.85 -19.64
CA LEU A 274 26.68 -20.09 -20.40
C LEU A 274 27.32 -19.90 -21.79
N GLN A 275 28.17 -20.84 -22.19
CA GLN A 275 28.42 -21.13 -23.61
C GLN A 275 27.12 -21.54 -24.29
#